data_AF-F4KX60-F1
#
_entry.id   AF-F4KX60-F1
#
_cell.length_a   1.000
_cell.length_b   1.000
_cell.length_c   1.000
_cell.angle_alpha   90.00
_cell.angle_beta   90.00
_cell.angle_gamma   90.00
#
_symmetry.space_group_name_H-M   'P 1'
#
loop_
_entity.id
_entity.type
_entity.pdbx_description
1 polymer ?
#
loop_
_entity_poly.entity_id
_entity_poly.type
_entity_poly.pdbx_seq_one_letter_code
_entity_poly.pdbx_strand_id
1 'polypeptide(L)'
;MKSSTLNTTPFCYPQSNFWRGSLALLLLFWSTLMSAQDPISPVTESLKPNVVAIKASFADGTEEKGFGFITAEQNGRLFLATAAHVVRGPDKDKSAQHIRVKFLNDISWYPATFKAQWDKEDLALLELPKPSFVQWQPNCADFAPGTYRKVHFIGLNGNEPRWVDPGLDGNIFEDKDHELNFAIGTIRPGTSGAPLITEMGIVGLITQDEGGISTALKLTQIKTLFSGGGQYPYFALQLLGGVVTPPPINTNVPVNVPQADEYGLVLVKGGTFTMGCTSEQGSDCYDDEKTTHRVILSDFHIGKYEVTQAQWRKVMGSDPPNLYFKGCDQCPVEGVSWEDIQKFLRKLNAQTGKIYRLPTEAEWEYAARGGNQSKGYKYAGSNSFTDVAWFEDNSGNKPHPVGTKKANELGLYDMSGNVWEWCQDWYSDYSSNTQTNPTGAGSGSYRVYRGGNWFLDEWACRVSYRNYSTSGAHYKYLGFRLAL
;
A
#
# COMPACT_ATOMS: atom_id res chain seq x y z
N MET A 1 -45.90 -25.58 61.06
CA MET A 1 -44.80 -26.33 60.40
C MET A 1 -43.95 -25.29 59.66
N LYS A 2 -42.99 -24.66 60.37
CA LYS A 2 -41.52 -24.79 60.18
C LYS A 2 -41.13 -24.47 58.72
N SER A 3 -40.76 -23.26 58.30
CA SER A 3 -39.58 -22.42 58.64
C SER A 3 -38.27 -23.22 58.76
N SER A 4 -37.47 -23.25 57.68
CA SER A 4 -36.11 -23.77 57.71
C SER A 4 -35.12 -22.65 58.02
N THR A 5 -34.63 -22.73 59.24
CA THR A 5 -33.57 -21.96 59.88
C THR A 5 -32.20 -22.21 59.24
N LEU A 6 -31.50 -21.11 58.98
CA LEU A 6 -30.04 -21.05 58.94
C LEU A 6 -29.49 -21.46 60.32
N ASN A 7 -28.50 -22.35 60.34
CA ASN A 7 -27.69 -22.65 61.52
C ASN A 7 -26.20 -22.53 61.17
N THR A 8 -25.47 -22.01 62.14
CA THR A 8 -24.19 -21.31 62.08
C THR A 8 -23.01 -22.17 62.56
N THR A 9 -21.87 -22.06 61.84
CA THR A 9 -20.44 -21.99 62.32
C THR A 9 -19.83 -23.14 63.15
N PRO A 10 -18.47 -23.23 63.32
CA PRO A 10 -17.35 -22.43 62.81
C PRO A 10 -16.25 -23.29 62.11
N PHE A 11 -15.17 -22.70 61.57
CA PHE A 11 -13.78 -23.10 61.85
C PHE A 11 -12.72 -22.29 61.06
N CYS A 12 -11.77 -21.77 61.84
CA CYS A 12 -10.42 -21.24 61.63
C CYS A 12 -9.78 -21.06 60.23
N TYR A 13 -9.16 -19.89 60.06
CA TYR A 13 -8.00 -19.66 59.16
C TYR A 13 -6.82 -20.58 59.51
N PRO A 14 -5.98 -20.93 58.51
CA PRO A 14 -4.68 -20.26 58.44
C PRO A 14 -4.24 -19.87 57.01
N GLN A 15 -3.38 -18.85 56.93
CA GLN A 15 -2.59 -18.52 55.74
C GLN A 15 -1.46 -19.53 55.50
N SER A 16 -1.19 -19.85 54.23
CA SER A 16 0.07 -19.55 53.51
C SER A 16 0.41 -20.61 52.44
N ASN A 17 0.71 -20.09 51.24
CA ASN A 17 1.56 -20.62 50.16
C ASN A 17 1.41 -22.09 49.71
N PHE A 18 0.95 -22.32 48.47
CA PHE A 18 1.60 -23.17 47.46
C PHE A 18 0.82 -23.09 46.13
N TRP A 19 1.49 -23.39 45.01
CA TRP A 19 1.06 -23.32 43.60
C TRP A 19 1.34 -22.03 42.82
N ARG A 20 2.64 -21.77 42.59
CA ARG A 20 3.11 -21.31 41.27
C ARG A 20 3.32 -22.54 40.40
N GLY A 21 2.63 -22.60 39.26
CA GLY A 21 2.95 -23.58 38.21
C GLY A 21 1.72 -24.14 37.53
N SER A 22 1.07 -23.36 36.66
CA SER A 22 0.18 -23.83 35.56
C SER A 22 -0.28 -22.70 34.62
N LEU A 23 0.56 -21.70 34.33
CA LEU A 23 0.23 -20.64 33.34
C LEU A 23 1.27 -20.47 32.23
N ALA A 24 2.36 -21.24 32.25
CA ALA A 24 3.45 -21.14 31.26
C ALA A 24 3.27 -22.04 30.04
N LEU A 25 2.35 -23.03 30.07
CA LEU A 25 2.13 -23.97 28.96
C LEU A 25 0.96 -23.59 28.03
N LEU A 26 0.07 -22.68 28.45
CA LEU A 26 -1.00 -22.13 27.59
C LEU A 26 -0.54 -20.92 26.76
N LEU A 27 0.58 -20.29 27.14
CA LEU A 27 1.19 -19.16 26.41
C LEU A 27 2.12 -19.60 25.26
N LEU A 28 2.44 -20.89 25.16
CA LEU A 28 3.26 -21.45 24.07
C LEU A 28 2.42 -22.02 22.92
N PHE A 29 1.10 -22.08 23.06
CA PHE A 29 0.17 -22.53 22.00
C PHE A 29 -0.55 -21.38 21.29
N TRP A 30 -0.30 -20.13 21.69
CA TRP A 30 -0.85 -18.92 21.04
C TRP A 30 0.18 -18.13 20.21
N SER A 31 1.42 -18.62 20.13
CA SER A 31 2.43 -18.10 19.20
C SER A 31 2.33 -18.70 17.79
N THR A 32 1.37 -19.60 17.55
CA THR A 32 1.21 -20.32 16.27
C THR A 32 -0.11 -20.05 15.54
N LEU A 33 -0.91 -19.07 15.99
CA LEU A 33 -2.12 -18.63 15.28
C LEU A 33 -2.22 -17.11 15.09
N MET A 34 -1.07 -16.42 15.04
CA MET A 34 -0.98 -15.21 14.22
C MET A 34 -0.92 -15.68 12.77
N SER A 35 -2.07 -15.78 12.10
CA SER A 35 -2.10 -15.91 10.65
C SER A 35 -1.41 -14.67 10.09
N ALA A 36 -0.24 -14.91 9.51
CA ALA A 36 0.70 -13.91 9.04
C ALA A 36 0.05 -13.01 7.98
N GLN A 37 0.23 -11.70 8.13
CA GLN A 37 0.17 -10.78 7.00
C GLN A 37 1.07 -11.37 5.90
N ASP A 38 0.57 -11.51 4.67
CA ASP A 38 1.32 -12.16 3.61
C ASP A 38 2.68 -11.44 3.43
N PRO A 39 3.81 -12.13 3.67
CA PRO A 39 5.13 -11.50 3.70
C PRO A 39 5.58 -11.02 2.32
N ILE A 40 4.92 -11.47 1.24
CA ILE A 40 5.28 -11.10 -0.14
C ILE A 40 4.67 -9.75 -0.53
N SER A 41 3.50 -9.41 -0.01
CA SER A 41 2.78 -8.17 -0.36
C SER A 41 3.63 -6.88 -0.26
N PRO A 42 4.42 -6.63 0.81
CA PRO A 42 5.32 -5.47 0.86
C PRO A 42 6.41 -5.51 -0.22
N VAL A 43 6.92 -6.71 -0.54
CA VAL A 43 7.93 -6.90 -1.58
C VAL A 43 7.33 -6.58 -2.94
N THR A 44 6.17 -7.14 -3.30
CA THR A 44 5.53 -6.85 -4.60
C THR A 44 5.19 -5.38 -4.78
N GLU A 45 4.73 -4.71 -3.72
CA GLU A 45 4.44 -3.27 -3.77
C GLU A 45 5.71 -2.45 -4.01
N SER A 46 6.81 -2.80 -3.33
CA SER A 46 8.11 -2.13 -3.52
C SER A 46 8.65 -2.28 -4.95
N LEU A 47 8.34 -3.41 -5.62
CA LEU A 47 8.84 -3.74 -6.94
C LEU A 47 8.04 -3.17 -8.11
N LYS A 48 6.89 -2.53 -7.86
CA LYS A 48 6.08 -1.87 -8.92
C LYS A 48 6.87 -0.99 -9.90
N PRO A 49 7.88 -0.19 -9.49
CA PRO A 49 8.67 0.63 -10.41
C PRO A 49 9.48 -0.19 -11.44
N ASN A 50 9.74 -1.47 -11.16
CA ASN A 50 10.49 -2.34 -12.04
C ASN A 50 9.61 -3.08 -13.04
N VAL A 51 8.30 -3.10 -12.83
CA VAL A 51 7.36 -3.88 -13.62
C VAL A 51 6.65 -3.01 -14.63
N VAL A 52 6.42 -3.56 -15.81
CA VAL A 52 5.74 -2.88 -16.90
C VAL A 52 4.68 -3.75 -17.54
N ALA A 53 3.58 -3.14 -17.96
CA ALA A 53 2.64 -3.75 -18.88
C ALA A 53 3.14 -3.58 -20.31
N ILE A 54 2.95 -4.60 -21.14
CA ILE A 54 3.37 -4.64 -22.53
C ILE A 54 2.16 -4.86 -23.42
N LYS A 55 2.12 -4.12 -24.53
CA LYS A 55 1.17 -4.29 -25.61
C LYS A 55 1.94 -4.38 -26.93
N ALA A 56 1.74 -5.46 -27.66
CA ALA A 56 2.31 -5.69 -28.97
C ALA A 56 1.19 -5.74 -30.01
N SER A 57 1.31 -4.96 -31.08
CA SER A 57 0.35 -4.95 -32.19
C SER A 57 0.97 -5.55 -33.45
N PHE A 58 0.22 -6.41 -34.14
CA PHE A 58 0.68 -7.17 -35.31
C PHE A 58 0.07 -6.66 -36.61
N ALA A 59 0.65 -7.10 -37.74
CA ALA A 59 0.26 -6.65 -39.08
C ALA A 59 -1.19 -6.99 -39.45
N ASP A 60 -1.73 -8.07 -38.88
CA ASP A 60 -3.13 -8.50 -39.07
C ASP A 60 -4.13 -7.75 -38.17
N GLY A 61 -3.66 -6.77 -37.40
CA GLY A 61 -4.49 -5.97 -36.49
C GLY A 61 -4.72 -6.63 -35.12
N THR A 62 -4.16 -7.82 -34.87
CA THR A 62 -4.22 -8.45 -33.56
C THR A 62 -3.32 -7.74 -32.55
N GLU A 63 -3.67 -7.83 -31.27
CA GLU A 63 -2.87 -7.33 -30.16
C GLU A 63 -2.62 -8.42 -29.14
N GLU A 64 -1.38 -8.56 -28.72
CA GLU A 64 -1.00 -9.36 -27.55
C GLU A 64 -0.69 -8.45 -26.36
N LYS A 65 -1.07 -8.92 -25.18
CA LYS A 65 -0.85 -8.22 -23.91
C LYS A 65 -0.09 -9.12 -22.95
N GLY A 66 0.88 -8.54 -22.28
CA GLY A 66 1.64 -9.24 -21.25
C GLY A 66 2.32 -8.25 -20.32
N PHE A 67 3.34 -8.73 -19.64
CA PHE A 67 4.13 -7.96 -18.69
C PHE A 67 5.62 -8.17 -18.94
N GLY A 68 6.43 -7.35 -18.29
CA GLY A 68 7.87 -7.49 -18.27
C GLY A 68 8.45 -6.78 -17.06
N PHE A 69 9.76 -6.88 -16.89
CA PHE A 69 10.47 -6.12 -15.86
C PHE A 69 11.82 -5.61 -16.33
N ILE A 70 12.27 -4.51 -15.73
CA ILE A 70 13.54 -3.86 -16.05
C ILE A 70 14.70 -4.72 -15.54
N THR A 71 15.60 -5.11 -16.44
CA THR A 71 16.80 -5.89 -16.14
C THR A 71 18.06 -5.04 -16.08
N ALA A 72 18.11 -3.90 -16.77
CA ALA A 72 19.23 -2.97 -16.72
C ALA A 72 18.83 -1.54 -17.12
N GLU A 73 19.65 -0.59 -16.69
CA GLU A 73 19.69 0.79 -17.18
C GLU A 73 21.10 1.12 -17.67
N GLN A 74 21.22 1.59 -18.92
CA GLN A 74 22.50 2.05 -19.48
C GLN A 74 22.28 3.21 -20.44
N ASN A 75 23.12 4.24 -20.35
CA ASN A 75 23.13 5.39 -21.26
C ASN A 75 21.74 6.05 -21.45
N GLY A 76 20.97 6.19 -20.36
CA GLY A 76 19.62 6.78 -20.39
C GLY A 76 18.56 5.88 -21.03
N ARG A 77 18.81 4.58 -21.17
CA ARG A 77 17.88 3.60 -21.71
C ARG A 77 17.62 2.50 -20.71
N LEU A 78 16.41 1.97 -20.74
CA LEU A 78 15.99 0.81 -19.96
C LEU A 78 15.96 -0.42 -20.85
N PHE A 79 16.35 -1.54 -20.27
CA PHE A 79 16.29 -2.87 -20.88
C PHE A 79 15.31 -3.73 -20.10
N LEU A 80 14.43 -4.42 -20.81
CA LEU A 80 13.33 -5.18 -20.21
C LEU A 80 13.40 -6.64 -20.65
N ALA A 81 13.12 -7.56 -19.73
CA ALA A 81 12.79 -8.94 -20.04
C ALA A 81 11.26 -9.11 -20.15
N THR A 82 10.81 -9.87 -21.14
CA THR A 82 9.41 -10.29 -21.35
C THR A 82 9.39 -11.70 -21.96
N ALA A 83 8.25 -12.40 -21.89
CA ALA A 83 8.07 -13.62 -22.67
C ALA A 83 8.08 -13.31 -24.18
N ALA A 84 8.72 -14.14 -24.99
CA ALA A 84 8.92 -13.87 -26.41
C ALA A 84 7.61 -13.93 -27.20
N HIS A 85 6.72 -14.87 -26.85
CA HIS A 85 5.40 -14.97 -27.47
C HIS A 85 4.55 -13.70 -27.28
N VAL A 86 4.76 -12.89 -26.23
CA VAL A 86 4.05 -11.60 -26.04
C VAL A 86 4.36 -10.61 -27.15
N VAL A 87 5.57 -10.65 -27.73
CA VAL A 87 6.02 -9.67 -28.75
C VAL A 87 6.19 -10.26 -30.14
N ARG A 88 5.97 -11.58 -30.28
CA ARG A 88 6.03 -12.31 -31.56
C ARG A 88 4.69 -12.93 -31.95
N GLY A 89 3.77 -13.13 -31.00
CA GLY A 89 2.55 -13.88 -31.22
C GLY A 89 2.84 -15.38 -31.33
N PRO A 90 1.80 -16.22 -31.52
CA PRO A 90 1.93 -17.67 -31.52
C PRO A 90 2.64 -18.26 -32.77
N ASP A 91 2.74 -17.48 -33.86
CA ASP A 91 3.42 -17.87 -35.09
C ASP A 91 4.86 -17.32 -35.09
N LYS A 92 5.87 -18.20 -35.24
CA LYS A 92 7.30 -17.81 -35.17
C LYS A 92 7.73 -16.77 -36.23
N ASP A 93 6.96 -16.66 -37.31
CA ASP A 93 7.20 -15.70 -38.41
C ASP A 93 6.50 -14.36 -38.21
N LYS A 94 5.60 -14.24 -37.22
CA LYS A 94 4.98 -12.96 -36.88
C LYS A 94 5.93 -12.17 -35.97
N SER A 95 6.00 -10.87 -36.20
CA SER A 95 6.71 -9.93 -35.33
C SER A 95 5.80 -8.74 -35.08
N ALA A 96 5.82 -8.23 -33.85
CA ALA A 96 5.06 -7.03 -33.52
C ALA A 96 5.56 -5.86 -34.37
N GLN A 97 4.65 -5.18 -35.06
CA GLN A 97 4.96 -3.94 -35.76
C GLN A 97 5.20 -2.80 -34.76
N HIS A 98 4.46 -2.82 -33.66
CA HIS A 98 4.55 -1.80 -32.61
C HIS A 98 4.57 -2.48 -31.24
N ILE A 99 5.59 -2.18 -30.45
CA ILE A 99 5.68 -2.60 -29.06
C ILE A 99 5.56 -1.35 -28.20
N ARG A 100 4.62 -1.37 -27.27
CA ARG A 100 4.40 -0.31 -26.30
C ARG A 100 4.50 -0.85 -24.88
N VAL A 101 5.07 -0.03 -24.02
CA VAL A 101 5.32 -0.34 -22.61
C VAL A 101 4.64 0.73 -21.75
N LYS A 102 3.93 0.31 -20.71
CA LYS A 102 3.34 1.21 -19.71
C LYS A 102 3.85 0.82 -18.33
N PHE A 103 4.45 1.77 -17.63
CA PHE A 103 4.86 1.58 -16.24
C PHE A 103 3.63 1.51 -15.33
N LEU A 104 3.64 0.65 -14.31
CA LEU A 104 2.46 0.47 -13.45
C LEU A 104 2.05 1.74 -12.69
N ASN A 105 2.99 2.65 -12.47
CA ASN A 105 2.78 3.93 -11.80
C ASN A 105 2.47 5.09 -12.77
N ASP A 106 2.23 4.79 -14.04
CA ASP A 106 1.97 5.76 -15.09
C ASP A 106 0.80 5.34 -15.99
N ILE A 107 0.16 6.31 -16.61
CA ILE A 107 -0.97 6.12 -17.53
C ILE A 107 -0.52 6.08 -19.00
N SER A 108 0.68 6.57 -19.30
CA SER A 108 1.19 6.72 -20.65
C SER A 108 1.78 5.42 -21.19
N TRP A 109 1.67 5.24 -22.51
CA TRP A 109 2.34 4.18 -23.24
C TRP A 109 3.58 4.72 -23.96
N TYR A 110 4.72 4.07 -23.76
CA TYR A 110 6.00 4.41 -24.35
C TYR A 110 6.35 3.42 -25.45
N PRO A 111 6.89 3.88 -26.60
CA PRO A 111 7.40 2.96 -27.60
C PRO A 111 8.63 2.22 -27.07
N ALA A 112 8.70 0.91 -27.34
CA ALA A 112 9.86 0.08 -27.08
C ALA A 112 10.31 -0.62 -28.35
N THR A 113 11.59 -0.97 -28.40
CA THR A 113 12.24 -1.63 -29.52
C THR A 113 12.63 -3.05 -29.13
N PHE A 114 12.29 -4.02 -29.97
CA PHE A 114 12.76 -5.40 -29.82
C PHE A 114 14.27 -5.49 -30.12
N LYS A 115 15.04 -6.17 -29.27
CA LYS A 115 16.49 -6.27 -29.38
C LYS A 115 17.01 -7.66 -29.67
N ALA A 116 16.52 -8.65 -28.94
CA ALA A 116 16.97 -10.02 -29.02
C ALA A 116 15.90 -10.97 -28.47
N GLN A 117 16.02 -12.24 -28.82
CA GLN A 117 15.22 -13.32 -28.25
C GLN A 117 16.04 -14.59 -28.09
N TRP A 118 15.52 -15.48 -27.26
CA TRP A 118 16.00 -16.84 -27.06
C TRP A 118 14.81 -17.78 -27.18
N ASP A 119 14.66 -18.38 -28.36
CA ASP A 119 13.47 -19.17 -28.73
C ASP A 119 13.26 -20.40 -27.85
N LYS A 120 14.34 -20.97 -27.31
CA LYS A 120 14.26 -22.14 -26.45
C LYS A 120 13.69 -21.79 -25.07
N GLU A 121 14.00 -20.60 -24.57
CA GLU A 121 13.60 -20.12 -23.24
C GLU A 121 12.36 -19.21 -23.27
N ASP A 122 11.76 -18.99 -24.44
CA ASP A 122 10.65 -18.06 -24.65
C ASP A 122 10.92 -16.67 -24.03
N LEU A 123 12.15 -16.19 -24.19
CA LEU A 123 12.63 -14.93 -23.60
C LEU A 123 12.89 -13.89 -24.69
N ALA A 124 12.41 -12.66 -24.48
CA ALA A 124 12.72 -11.52 -25.31
C ALA A 124 13.28 -10.35 -24.51
N LEU A 125 14.15 -9.59 -25.17
CA LEU A 125 14.77 -8.36 -24.67
C LEU A 125 14.20 -7.17 -25.42
N LEU A 126 13.68 -6.20 -24.67
CA LEU A 126 13.24 -4.90 -25.19
C LEU A 126 14.13 -3.77 -24.69
N GLU A 127 14.16 -2.68 -25.46
CA GLU A 127 14.85 -1.43 -25.11
C GLU A 127 13.89 -0.25 -25.27
N LEU A 128 13.97 0.72 -24.35
CA LEU A 128 13.28 1.99 -24.48
C LEU A 128 14.09 3.14 -23.85
N PRO A 129 13.92 4.39 -24.31
CA PRO A 129 14.44 5.55 -23.60
C PRO A 129 13.87 5.58 -22.18
N LYS A 130 14.70 5.81 -21.16
CA LYS A 130 14.25 5.92 -19.77
C LYS A 130 13.40 7.18 -19.63
N PRO A 131 12.10 7.06 -19.29
CA PRO A 131 11.34 8.24 -18.92
C PRO A 131 11.89 8.83 -17.62
N SER A 132 11.93 10.16 -17.52
CA SER A 132 12.55 10.87 -16.40
C SER A 132 11.93 10.55 -15.02
N PHE A 133 10.68 10.11 -14.98
CA PHE A 133 9.99 9.74 -13.74
C PHE A 133 10.32 8.32 -13.26
N VAL A 134 10.91 7.47 -14.11
CA VAL A 134 11.16 6.08 -13.76
C VAL A 134 12.37 5.99 -12.84
N GLN A 135 12.15 5.50 -11.63
CA GLN A 135 13.19 5.17 -10.66
C GLN A 135 13.32 3.63 -10.61
N TRP A 136 14.23 3.10 -11.41
CA TRP A 136 14.51 1.66 -11.43
C TRP A 136 15.20 1.21 -10.14
N GLN A 137 14.73 0.13 -9.54
CA GLN A 137 15.29 -0.47 -8.33
C GLN A 137 16.11 -1.71 -8.68
N PRO A 138 17.45 -1.64 -8.79
CA PRO A 138 18.24 -2.80 -9.15
C PRO A 138 18.26 -3.90 -8.07
N ASN A 139 18.04 -3.55 -6.80
CA ASN A 139 18.16 -4.48 -5.66
C ASN A 139 16.87 -5.27 -5.42
N CYS A 140 16.51 -6.12 -6.37
CA CYS A 140 15.25 -6.86 -6.31
C CYS A 140 15.35 -8.31 -6.80
N ALA A 141 16.56 -8.85 -6.92
CA ALA A 141 16.75 -10.21 -7.39
C ALA A 141 16.96 -11.18 -6.22
N ASP A 142 16.53 -12.42 -6.44
CA ASP A 142 17.09 -13.57 -5.74
C ASP A 142 17.77 -14.49 -6.76
N PHE A 143 19.00 -14.89 -6.44
CA PHE A 143 19.78 -15.84 -7.24
C PHE A 143 20.06 -17.13 -6.46
N ALA A 144 19.57 -17.25 -5.22
CA ALA A 144 19.83 -18.39 -4.38
C ALA A 144 19.09 -19.63 -4.91
N PRO A 145 19.75 -20.80 -5.00
CA PRO A 145 19.06 -22.06 -5.21
C PRO A 145 18.29 -22.44 -3.94
N GLY A 146 17.03 -22.87 -4.05
CA GLY A 146 16.26 -23.26 -2.86
C GLY A 146 14.79 -23.55 -3.10
N THR A 147 14.13 -24.04 -2.04
CA THR A 147 12.68 -24.28 -2.03
C THR A 147 11.94 -23.00 -1.66
N TYR A 148 11.23 -22.43 -2.63
CA TYR A 148 10.37 -21.28 -2.41
C TYR A 148 8.97 -21.74 -1.98
N ARG A 149 8.38 -21.04 -1.01
CA ARG A 149 7.13 -21.49 -0.36
C ARG A 149 5.88 -20.79 -0.89
N LYS A 150 6.03 -19.59 -1.44
CA LYS A 150 4.93 -18.75 -1.94
C LYS A 150 5.40 -17.87 -3.09
N VAL A 151 4.48 -17.49 -3.97
CA VAL A 151 4.75 -16.62 -5.12
C VAL A 151 3.63 -15.64 -5.37
N HIS A 152 3.99 -14.43 -5.77
CA HIS A 152 3.09 -13.43 -6.33
C HIS A 152 3.54 -13.07 -7.75
N PHE A 153 2.58 -12.67 -8.58
CA PHE A 153 2.84 -12.13 -9.91
C PHE A 153 1.74 -11.14 -10.29
N ILE A 154 1.94 -10.41 -11.38
CA ILE A 154 0.93 -9.49 -11.90
C ILE A 154 0.17 -10.13 -13.06
N GLY A 155 -1.15 -9.93 -13.10
CA GLY A 155 -2.02 -10.39 -14.18
C GLY A 155 -3.02 -9.33 -14.56
N LEU A 156 -3.78 -9.58 -15.63
CA LEU A 156 -4.87 -8.69 -16.02
C LEU A 156 -6.16 -9.04 -15.26
N ASN A 157 -6.82 -8.01 -14.74
CA ASN A 157 -8.21 -8.08 -14.29
C ASN A 157 -9.05 -7.23 -15.25
N GLY A 158 -9.65 -7.85 -16.26
CA GLY A 158 -10.18 -7.13 -17.42
C GLY A 158 -9.05 -6.51 -18.24
N ASN A 159 -8.99 -5.17 -18.31
CA ASN A 159 -7.93 -4.42 -19.01
C ASN A 159 -6.89 -3.78 -18.07
N GLU A 160 -7.03 -3.96 -16.75
CA GLU A 160 -6.17 -3.31 -15.77
C GLU A 160 -5.19 -4.30 -15.13
N PRO A 161 -3.90 -3.94 -14.99
CA PRO A 161 -2.94 -4.72 -14.22
C PRO A 161 -3.30 -4.81 -12.74
N ARG A 162 -3.28 -6.01 -12.18
CA ARG A 162 -3.50 -6.24 -10.74
C ARG A 162 -2.55 -7.32 -10.23
N TRP A 163 -1.95 -7.09 -9.06
CA TRP A 163 -1.23 -8.15 -8.35
C TRP A 163 -2.18 -9.30 -8.05
N VAL A 164 -1.74 -10.49 -8.40
CA VAL A 164 -2.47 -11.73 -8.20
C VAL A 164 -1.80 -12.47 -7.06
N ASP A 165 -2.60 -12.73 -6.03
CA ASP A 165 -2.34 -13.78 -5.05
C ASP A 165 -2.95 -15.07 -5.63
N PRO A 166 -2.13 -16.02 -6.11
CA PRO A 166 -2.65 -17.34 -6.46
C PRO A 166 -3.07 -17.97 -5.13
N GLY A 167 -4.38 -18.13 -4.89
CA GLY A 167 -4.94 -18.59 -3.61
C GLY A 167 -4.56 -20.01 -3.13
N LEU A 168 -3.44 -20.56 -3.60
CA LEU A 168 -2.75 -21.72 -3.06
C LEU A 168 -1.36 -21.25 -2.61
N ASP A 169 -0.91 -21.70 -1.43
CA ASP A 169 0.51 -21.65 -1.06
C ASP A 169 1.29 -22.45 -2.12
N GLY A 170 1.68 -21.77 -3.19
CA GLY A 170 2.23 -22.39 -4.38
C GLY A 170 3.63 -22.88 -4.06
N ASN A 171 3.75 -24.17 -3.77
CA ASN A 171 5.05 -24.83 -3.74
C ASN A 171 5.71 -24.61 -5.10
N ILE A 172 6.80 -23.83 -5.13
CA ILE A 172 7.65 -23.78 -6.33
C ILE A 172 8.52 -25.02 -6.30
N PHE A 173 8.48 -25.80 -7.37
CA PHE A 173 9.39 -26.92 -7.55
C PHE A 173 10.16 -26.78 -8.84
N GLU A 174 11.43 -27.19 -8.78
CA GLU A 174 12.33 -27.22 -9.91
C GLU A 174 12.14 -28.56 -10.64
N ASP A 175 11.61 -28.53 -11.86
CA ASP A 175 11.41 -29.74 -12.68
C ASP A 175 12.56 -29.94 -13.68
N LYS A 176 13.23 -28.86 -14.09
CA LYS A 176 14.33 -28.84 -15.06
C LYS A 176 15.36 -27.76 -14.71
N ASP A 177 16.58 -27.88 -15.21
CA ASP A 177 17.75 -27.03 -14.83
C ASP A 177 17.52 -25.51 -14.90
N HIS A 178 16.49 -25.02 -15.62
CA HIS A 178 16.27 -23.59 -15.89
C HIS A 178 14.84 -23.07 -15.62
N GLU A 179 13.91 -23.92 -15.19
CA GLU A 179 12.48 -23.55 -15.05
C GLU A 179 11.99 -23.72 -13.60
N LEU A 180 11.08 -22.83 -13.20
CA LEU A 180 10.31 -22.87 -11.95
C LEU A 180 8.88 -23.23 -12.28
N ASN A 181 8.33 -24.26 -11.63
CA ASN A 181 6.92 -24.61 -11.76
C ASN A 181 6.19 -24.18 -10.50
N PHE A 182 5.00 -23.59 -10.65
CA PHE A 182 4.17 -23.17 -9.53
C PHE A 182 2.69 -23.40 -9.82
N ALA A 183 1.94 -23.82 -8.81
CA ALA A 183 0.51 -24.10 -8.95
C ALA A 183 -0.29 -22.79 -8.91
N ILE A 184 -1.24 -22.62 -9.84
CA ILE A 184 -2.18 -21.49 -9.85
C ILE A 184 -3.63 -21.98 -9.73
N GLY A 185 -4.40 -21.39 -8.82
CA GLY A 185 -5.79 -21.79 -8.55
C GLY A 185 -6.80 -21.35 -9.63
N THR A 186 -6.47 -20.35 -10.45
CA THR A 186 -7.30 -19.89 -11.57
C THR A 186 -6.41 -19.39 -12.71
N ILE A 187 -6.72 -19.78 -13.95
CA ILE A 187 -6.09 -19.24 -15.16
C ILE A 187 -6.45 -17.76 -15.25
N ARG A 188 -5.44 -16.88 -15.35
CA ARG A 188 -5.66 -15.44 -15.57
C ARG A 188 -4.98 -15.02 -16.86
N PRO A 189 -5.76 -14.73 -17.93
CA PRO A 189 -5.19 -14.28 -19.19
C PRO A 189 -4.25 -13.07 -19.00
N GLY A 190 -3.12 -13.08 -19.72
CA GLY A 190 -2.21 -11.94 -19.82
C GLY A 190 -1.19 -11.83 -18.69
N THR A 191 -0.81 -12.94 -18.05
CA THR A 191 0.28 -12.96 -17.04
C THR A 191 1.66 -13.19 -17.65
N SER A 192 1.71 -13.64 -18.91
CA SER A 192 2.95 -13.88 -19.65
C SER A 192 3.94 -12.72 -19.57
N GLY A 193 5.19 -13.04 -19.26
CA GLY A 193 6.29 -12.09 -19.07
C GLY A 193 6.30 -11.39 -17.71
N ALA A 194 5.30 -11.60 -16.85
CA ALA A 194 5.31 -11.03 -15.51
C ALA A 194 6.48 -11.58 -14.67
N PRO A 195 7.08 -10.76 -13.79
CA PRO A 195 8.04 -11.26 -12.81
C PRO A 195 7.33 -12.20 -11.82
N LEU A 196 7.95 -13.35 -11.58
CA LEU A 196 7.60 -14.23 -10.46
C LEU A 196 8.33 -13.71 -9.22
N ILE A 197 7.57 -13.32 -8.19
CA ILE A 197 8.08 -12.63 -7.00
C ILE A 197 7.85 -13.49 -5.76
N THR A 198 8.87 -13.60 -4.92
CA THR A 198 8.82 -14.21 -3.58
C THR A 198 9.14 -13.15 -2.52
N GLU A 199 9.18 -13.54 -1.26
CA GLU A 199 9.68 -12.72 -0.15
C GLU A 199 11.14 -12.26 -0.35
N MET A 200 11.89 -12.92 -1.24
CA MET A 200 13.28 -12.64 -1.56
C MET A 200 13.45 -11.77 -2.81
N GLY A 201 12.35 -11.37 -3.47
CA GLY A 201 12.35 -10.56 -4.68
C GLY A 201 11.94 -11.31 -5.94
N ILE A 202 12.38 -10.81 -7.10
CA ILE A 202 12.16 -11.46 -8.41
C ILE A 202 13.03 -12.71 -8.47
N VAL A 203 12.40 -13.86 -8.72
CA VAL A 203 13.05 -15.16 -8.87
C VAL A 203 12.98 -15.69 -10.30
N GLY A 204 12.10 -15.14 -11.14
CA GLY A 204 11.96 -15.55 -12.53
C GLY A 204 10.97 -14.72 -13.35
N LEU A 205 10.71 -15.17 -14.57
CA LEU A 205 9.79 -14.57 -15.54
C LEU A 205 8.78 -15.61 -16.00
N ILE A 206 7.48 -15.33 -15.90
CA ILE A 206 6.43 -16.27 -16.32
C ILE A 206 6.46 -16.45 -17.84
N THR A 207 6.58 -17.71 -18.30
CA THR A 207 6.64 -18.09 -19.72
C THR A 207 5.39 -18.85 -20.17
N GLN A 208 4.67 -19.52 -19.27
CA GLN A 208 3.44 -20.23 -19.62
C GLN A 208 2.44 -20.20 -18.45
N ASP A 209 1.17 -19.95 -18.75
CA ASP A 209 0.06 -19.87 -17.79
C ASP A 209 -1.08 -20.82 -18.13
N GLU A 210 -0.79 -22.12 -18.27
CA GLU A 210 -1.80 -23.15 -18.56
C GLU A 210 -2.39 -23.80 -17.28
N GLY A 211 -3.67 -24.19 -17.38
CA GLY A 211 -4.52 -24.60 -16.26
C GLY A 211 -3.89 -25.60 -15.28
N GLY A 212 -3.56 -25.08 -14.10
CA GLY A 212 -3.19 -25.84 -12.90
C GLY A 212 -1.71 -25.72 -12.51
N ILE A 213 -0.79 -25.64 -13.46
CA ILE A 213 0.66 -25.48 -13.22
C ILE A 213 1.22 -24.49 -14.26
N SER A 214 1.78 -23.39 -13.78
CA SER A 214 2.45 -22.38 -14.61
C SER A 214 3.96 -22.52 -14.53
N THR A 215 4.64 -22.07 -15.58
CA THR A 215 6.11 -22.12 -15.68
C THR A 215 6.71 -20.72 -15.72
N ALA A 216 7.86 -20.57 -15.08
CA ALA A 216 8.68 -19.37 -15.14
C ALA A 216 10.15 -19.70 -15.42
N LEU A 217 10.78 -18.92 -16.28
CA LEU A 217 12.21 -18.97 -16.53
C LEU A 217 12.99 -18.40 -15.34
N LYS A 218 13.97 -19.15 -14.81
CA LYS A 218 14.78 -18.73 -13.66
C LYS A 218 15.53 -17.42 -13.93
N LEU A 219 15.57 -16.53 -12.95
CA LEU A 219 16.29 -15.26 -13.07
C LEU A 219 17.79 -15.45 -13.30
N THR A 220 18.39 -16.53 -12.77
CA THR A 220 19.79 -16.91 -13.04
C THR A 220 20.04 -17.28 -14.50
N GLN A 221 19.07 -17.92 -15.15
CA GLN A 221 19.14 -18.20 -16.58
C GLN A 221 19.00 -16.92 -17.40
N ILE A 222 18.03 -16.05 -17.06
CA ILE A 222 17.88 -14.72 -17.69
C ILE A 222 19.19 -13.94 -17.58
N LYS A 223 19.79 -13.90 -16.38
CA LYS A 223 21.10 -13.28 -16.15
C LYS A 223 22.18 -13.87 -17.05
N THR A 224 22.25 -15.20 -17.17
CA THR A 224 23.25 -15.87 -18.01
C THR A 224 23.07 -15.51 -19.48
N LEU A 225 21.85 -15.54 -20.00
CA LEU A 225 21.55 -15.17 -21.39
C LEU A 225 21.80 -13.68 -21.66
N PHE A 226 21.47 -12.82 -20.71
CA PHE A 226 21.69 -11.36 -20.79
C PHE A 226 23.09 -10.93 -20.34
N SER A 227 23.99 -11.86 -20.02
CA SER A 227 25.40 -11.57 -19.66
C SER A 227 26.41 -12.35 -20.51
N GLY A 228 25.98 -13.44 -21.15
CA GLY A 228 26.81 -14.51 -21.70
C GLY A 228 27.30 -14.26 -23.12
N GLY A 229 28.34 -13.44 -23.26
CA GLY A 229 29.15 -13.41 -24.50
C GLY A 229 29.66 -12.04 -24.93
N GLY A 230 29.49 -10.99 -24.12
CA GLY A 230 29.99 -9.64 -24.45
C GLY A 230 29.15 -8.87 -25.48
N GLN A 231 28.05 -9.45 -25.99
CA GLN A 231 27.19 -8.80 -26.98
C GLN A 231 26.10 -7.91 -26.34
N TYR A 232 25.63 -8.24 -25.13
CA TYR A 232 24.50 -7.57 -24.48
C TYR A 232 24.70 -7.52 -22.97
N PRO A 233 25.27 -6.47 -22.37
CA PRO A 233 25.49 -6.37 -20.92
C PRO A 233 24.23 -5.87 -20.18
N TYR A 234 23.05 -6.40 -20.50
CA TYR A 234 21.76 -5.80 -20.11
C TYR A 234 21.10 -6.46 -18.90
N PHE A 235 21.93 -7.01 -18.02
CA PHE A 235 21.51 -7.52 -16.71
C PHE A 235 22.32 -6.86 -15.60
N ALA A 236 21.64 -6.07 -14.77
CA ALA A 236 22.22 -5.32 -13.67
C ALA A 236 21.35 -5.34 -12.40
N LEU A 237 20.41 -6.30 -12.31
CA LEU A 237 19.71 -6.61 -11.07
C LEU A 237 20.69 -7.20 -10.03
N GLN A 238 20.49 -6.83 -8.78
CA GLN A 238 21.32 -7.14 -7.63
C GLN A 238 20.46 -7.85 -6.58
N LEU A 239 21.11 -8.65 -5.72
CA LEU A 239 20.44 -9.29 -4.60
C LEU A 239 19.79 -8.23 -3.71
N LEU A 240 18.60 -8.53 -3.19
CA LEU A 240 18.10 -7.83 -2.01
C LEU A 240 19.15 -7.98 -0.91
N GLY A 241 19.81 -6.88 -0.53
CA GLY A 241 20.86 -6.89 0.48
C GLY A 241 20.32 -7.54 1.76
N GLY A 242 20.95 -8.63 2.18
CA GLY A 242 20.43 -9.52 3.22
C GLY A 242 20.00 -8.80 4.50
N VAL A 243 18.93 -9.33 5.11
CA VAL A 243 18.47 -9.12 6.49
C VAL A 243 19.21 -8.01 7.23
N VAL A 244 18.56 -6.85 7.40
CA VAL A 244 18.96 -5.91 8.45
C VAL A 244 18.75 -6.62 9.79
N THR A 245 19.77 -7.30 10.28
CA THR A 245 19.93 -7.45 11.72
C THR A 245 20.10 -6.03 12.27
N PRO A 246 19.29 -5.61 13.25
CA PRO A 246 19.48 -4.29 13.86
C PRO A 246 20.93 -4.24 14.38
N PRO A 247 21.70 -3.17 14.08
CA PRO A 247 23.08 -3.09 14.53
C PRO A 247 23.12 -3.14 16.07
N PRO A 248 24.13 -3.81 16.67
CA PRO A 248 24.32 -3.75 18.11
C PRO A 248 24.50 -2.29 18.52
N ILE A 249 23.66 -1.84 19.46
CA ILE A 249 23.65 -0.48 19.98
C ILE A 249 25.03 -0.22 20.60
N ASN A 250 25.85 0.56 19.90
CA ASN A 250 27.10 1.08 20.44
C ASN A 250 26.77 2.37 21.19
N THR A 251 26.77 2.31 22.52
CA THR A 251 26.20 3.32 23.43
C THR A 251 27.03 4.60 23.59
N ASN A 252 27.96 4.93 22.67
CA ASN A 252 28.86 6.08 22.84
C ASN A 252 29.07 6.90 21.54
N VAL A 253 27.98 7.33 20.90
CA VAL A 253 28.03 8.42 19.92
C VAL A 253 27.05 9.51 20.37
N PRO A 254 27.44 10.80 20.42
CA PRO A 254 26.53 11.88 20.82
C PRO A 254 25.33 11.90 19.89
N VAL A 255 24.14 11.66 20.46
CA VAL A 255 22.87 11.68 19.73
C VAL A 255 22.63 13.09 19.24
N ASN A 256 22.78 13.29 17.93
CA ASN A 256 22.08 14.38 17.27
C ASN A 256 20.66 13.87 16.98
N VAL A 257 19.69 14.39 17.73
CA VAL A 257 18.27 14.02 17.64
C VAL A 257 17.78 14.22 16.20
N PRO A 258 17.18 13.21 15.54
CA PRO A 258 16.59 13.41 14.22
C PRO A 258 15.44 14.41 14.33
N GLN A 259 15.62 15.55 13.70
CA GLN A 259 14.58 16.54 13.46
C GLN A 259 13.40 15.86 12.73
N ALA A 260 12.17 16.08 13.20
CA ALA A 260 10.96 15.64 12.50
C ALA A 260 11.09 15.94 10.99
N ASP A 261 10.65 15.02 10.14
CA ASP A 261 10.72 15.28 8.70
C ASP A 261 9.92 16.54 8.34
N GLU A 262 10.29 17.19 7.24
CA GLU A 262 9.75 18.50 6.85
C GLU A 262 8.21 18.51 6.65
N TYR A 263 7.60 17.32 6.56
CA TYR A 263 6.16 17.12 6.44
C TYR A 263 5.48 16.82 7.79
N GLY A 264 6.24 16.82 8.88
CA GLY A 264 5.74 16.81 10.25
C GLY A 264 4.96 15.55 10.59
N LEU A 265 5.47 14.38 10.25
CA LEU A 265 4.79 13.12 10.58
C LEU A 265 4.93 12.77 12.07
N VAL A 266 3.86 12.22 12.65
CA VAL A 266 3.78 11.73 14.02
C VAL A 266 3.70 10.21 13.99
N LEU A 267 4.53 9.54 14.79
CA LEU A 267 4.43 8.10 15.02
C LEU A 267 3.17 7.79 15.81
N VAL A 268 2.28 7.00 15.22
CA VAL A 268 1.13 6.43 15.89
C VAL A 268 1.47 4.99 16.25
N LYS A 269 1.49 4.70 17.56
CA LYS A 269 1.67 3.32 18.03
C LYS A 269 0.46 2.49 17.67
N GLY A 270 0.70 1.40 16.98
CA GLY A 270 -0.30 0.43 16.58
C GLY A 270 -1.02 -0.16 17.79
N GLY A 271 -2.20 -0.71 17.54
CA GLY A 271 -3.05 -1.22 18.60
C GLY A 271 -4.31 -1.82 18.03
N THR A 272 -5.26 -2.12 18.90
CA THR A 272 -6.59 -2.56 18.49
C THR A 272 -7.61 -1.52 18.90
N PHE A 273 -8.55 -1.22 18.01
CA PHE A 273 -9.73 -0.42 18.31
C PHE A 273 -10.98 -1.01 17.68
N THR A 274 -12.13 -0.50 18.10
CA THR A 274 -13.42 -0.75 17.46
C THR A 274 -13.66 0.38 16.47
N MET A 275 -13.67 0.06 15.18
CA MET A 275 -13.95 1.00 14.09
C MET A 275 -15.46 1.11 13.83
N GLY A 276 -15.91 2.29 13.42
CA GLY A 276 -17.30 2.59 13.10
C GLY A 276 -18.07 3.25 14.25
N CYS A 277 -19.40 3.25 14.17
CA CYS A 277 -20.27 3.93 15.13
C CYS A 277 -20.27 3.29 16.53
N THR A 278 -19.31 3.67 17.37
CA THR A 278 -19.20 3.31 18.78
C THR A 278 -20.07 4.20 19.67
N SER A 279 -20.24 3.83 20.94
CA SER A 279 -21.18 4.51 21.87
C SER A 279 -20.98 6.03 21.98
N GLU A 280 -19.74 6.50 21.92
CA GLU A 280 -19.38 7.92 22.00
C GLU A 280 -19.79 8.71 20.75
N GLN A 281 -20.10 8.03 19.64
CA GLN A 281 -20.57 8.68 18.42
C GLN A 281 -22.05 9.04 18.47
N GLY A 282 -22.81 8.51 19.44
CA GLY A 282 -24.22 8.84 19.64
C GLY A 282 -25.18 8.09 18.72
N SER A 283 -26.42 8.57 18.65
CA SER A 283 -27.49 7.97 17.83
C SER A 283 -27.59 8.55 16.41
N ASP A 284 -26.72 9.49 16.08
CA ASP A 284 -26.66 10.25 14.82
C ASP A 284 -25.79 9.59 13.74
N CYS A 285 -25.33 8.36 13.98
CA CYS A 285 -24.59 7.60 12.99
C CYS A 285 -25.47 7.07 11.85
N TYR A 286 -24.95 7.21 10.64
CA TYR A 286 -25.52 6.62 9.44
C TYR A 286 -25.25 5.10 9.37
N ASP A 287 -25.92 4.44 8.43
CA ASP A 287 -25.84 2.98 8.29
C ASP A 287 -24.51 2.51 7.71
N ASP A 288 -23.82 3.36 6.93
CA ASP A 288 -22.50 3.08 6.38
C ASP A 288 -21.37 3.16 7.40
N GLU A 289 -21.62 3.76 8.57
CA GLU A 289 -20.75 3.73 9.74
C GLU A 289 -20.92 2.44 10.57
N LYS A 290 -21.89 1.60 10.19
CA LYS A 290 -22.23 0.32 10.83
C LYS A 290 -21.92 -0.85 9.89
N THR A 291 -21.72 -2.06 10.40
CA THR A 291 -21.58 -2.39 11.82
C THR A 291 -20.20 -2.02 12.36
N THR A 292 -20.12 -1.78 13.67
CA THR A 292 -18.82 -1.69 14.33
C THR A 292 -18.08 -3.02 14.23
N HIS A 293 -16.77 -2.96 14.07
CA HIS A 293 -15.92 -4.14 13.96
C HIS A 293 -14.53 -3.87 14.54
N ARG A 294 -13.81 -4.94 14.86
CA ARG A 294 -12.50 -4.85 15.51
C ARG A 294 -11.41 -4.70 14.46
N VAL A 295 -10.54 -3.71 14.61
CA VAL A 295 -9.41 -3.47 13.70
C VAL A 295 -8.09 -3.44 14.48
N ILE A 296 -7.10 -4.17 13.98
CA ILE A 296 -5.74 -4.25 14.52
C ILE A 296 -4.81 -3.53 13.56
N LEU A 297 -4.08 -2.52 14.04
CA LEU A 297 -3.13 -1.75 13.25
C LEU A 297 -1.71 -1.94 13.78
N SER A 298 -0.75 -2.04 12.87
CA SER A 298 0.69 -1.91 13.15
C SER A 298 1.06 -0.45 13.45
N ASP A 299 2.28 -0.21 13.93
CA ASP A 299 2.83 1.16 14.01
C ASP A 299 2.87 1.78 12.59
N PHE A 300 2.46 3.04 12.48
CA PHE A 300 2.53 3.84 11.25
C PHE A 300 2.83 5.28 11.61
N HIS A 301 3.28 6.08 10.63
CA HIS A 301 3.31 7.52 10.81
C HIS A 301 2.18 8.18 10.03
N ILE A 302 1.64 9.26 10.57
CA ILE A 302 0.64 10.09 9.91
C ILE A 302 0.99 11.57 10.07
N GLY A 303 0.71 12.39 9.06
CA GLY A 303 0.97 13.82 9.10
C GLY A 303 0.33 14.43 10.34
N LYS A 304 1.04 15.35 11.01
CA LYS A 304 0.49 16.11 12.14
C LYS A 304 -0.68 17.01 11.71
N TYR A 305 -0.59 17.50 10.48
CA TYR A 305 -1.53 18.40 9.82
C TYR A 305 -1.95 17.81 8.46
N GLU A 306 -2.99 18.39 7.88
CA GLU A 306 -3.26 18.28 6.44
C GLU A 306 -2.06 18.82 5.64
N VAL A 307 -1.87 18.35 4.40
CA VAL A 307 -0.82 18.87 3.53
C VAL A 307 -1.14 20.33 3.18
N THR A 308 -0.19 21.23 3.39
CA THR A 308 -0.42 22.67 3.15
C THR A 308 -0.21 23.06 1.70
N GLN A 309 -0.73 24.23 1.31
CA GLN A 309 -0.49 24.79 -0.03
C GLN A 309 1.01 25.01 -0.32
N ALA A 310 1.79 25.44 0.69
CA ALA A 310 3.24 25.57 0.54
C ALA A 310 3.93 24.23 0.30
N GLN A 311 3.54 23.18 1.04
CA GLN A 311 4.05 21.82 0.85
C GLN A 311 3.67 21.28 -0.54
N TRP A 312 2.44 21.51 -1.00
CA TRP A 312 2.01 21.19 -2.35
C TRP A 312 2.90 21.86 -3.40
N ARG A 313 3.02 23.20 -3.36
CA ARG A 313 3.84 23.97 -4.30
C ARG A 313 5.30 23.53 -4.29
N LYS A 314 5.85 23.18 -3.12
CA LYS A 314 7.22 22.69 -3.01
C LYS A 314 7.44 21.41 -3.82
N VAL A 315 6.50 20.47 -3.76
CA VAL A 315 6.60 19.18 -4.47
C VAL A 315 6.21 19.33 -5.94
N MET A 316 5.15 20.07 -6.22
CA MET A 316 4.51 20.12 -7.53
C MET A 316 5.02 21.24 -8.43
N GLY A 317 5.65 22.27 -7.85
CA GLY A 317 6.17 23.47 -8.53
C GLY A 317 5.13 24.56 -8.78
N SER A 318 3.85 24.31 -8.47
CA SER A 318 2.73 25.24 -8.69
C SER A 318 1.53 24.85 -7.81
N ASP A 319 0.56 25.75 -7.66
CA ASP A 319 -0.73 25.45 -7.04
C ASP A 319 -1.51 24.42 -7.88
N PRO A 320 -2.39 23.61 -7.27
CA PRO A 320 -3.29 22.78 -8.07
C PRO A 320 -4.21 23.68 -8.92
N PRO A 321 -4.61 23.23 -10.11
CA PRO A 321 -5.40 24.03 -11.04
C PRO A 321 -6.76 24.44 -10.45
N ASN A 322 -7.31 23.61 -9.57
CA ASN A 322 -8.61 23.83 -8.93
C ASN A 322 -8.46 24.33 -7.48
N LEU A 323 -7.34 24.96 -7.11
CA LEU A 323 -7.23 25.61 -5.80
C LEU A 323 -8.16 26.83 -5.73
N TYR A 324 -9.13 26.81 -4.82
CA TYR A 324 -10.12 27.86 -4.65
C TYR A 324 -9.63 28.97 -3.72
N PHE A 325 -9.00 28.62 -2.59
CA PHE A 325 -8.59 29.58 -1.57
C PHE A 325 -7.10 29.85 -1.59
N LYS A 326 -6.65 30.81 -2.39
CA LYS A 326 -5.23 31.12 -2.58
C LYS A 326 -4.68 32.10 -1.55
N GLY A 327 -3.35 32.18 -1.48
CA GLY A 327 -2.64 33.18 -0.68
C GLY A 327 -2.45 32.81 0.80
N CYS A 328 -2.63 31.54 1.15
CA CYS A 328 -2.43 31.04 2.50
C CYS A 328 -1.52 29.79 2.48
N ASP A 329 -0.22 30.01 2.67
CA ASP A 329 0.82 28.98 2.63
C ASP A 329 0.64 27.87 3.66
N GLN A 330 0.06 28.21 4.82
CA GLN A 330 -0.20 27.30 5.92
C GLN A 330 -1.63 26.74 5.91
N CYS A 331 -2.48 27.15 4.97
CA CYS A 331 -3.79 26.52 4.80
C CYS A 331 -3.63 25.16 4.11
N PRO A 332 -4.55 24.21 4.35
CA PRO A 332 -4.56 22.96 3.63
C PRO A 332 -4.66 23.20 2.12
N VAL A 333 -3.98 22.36 1.36
CA VAL A 333 -4.23 22.26 -0.08
C VAL A 333 -5.58 21.57 -0.29
N GLU A 334 -6.42 22.19 -1.10
CA GLU A 334 -7.77 21.72 -1.42
C GLU A 334 -8.02 21.76 -2.93
N GLY A 335 -9.16 21.24 -3.39
CA GLY A 335 -9.45 21.16 -4.81
C GLY A 335 -8.56 20.14 -5.51
N VAL A 336 -8.08 19.14 -4.79
CA VAL A 336 -7.21 18.07 -5.30
C VAL A 336 -7.98 16.76 -5.36
N SER A 337 -7.89 16.09 -6.51
CA SER A 337 -8.46 14.75 -6.65
C SER A 337 -7.56 13.69 -6.04
N TRP A 338 -8.13 12.52 -5.74
CA TRP A 338 -7.34 11.36 -5.30
C TRP A 338 -6.22 11.06 -6.31
N GLU A 339 -6.51 11.18 -7.61
CA GLU A 339 -5.54 11.00 -8.69
C GLU A 339 -4.43 12.05 -8.72
N ASP A 340 -4.74 13.31 -8.42
CA ASP A 340 -3.74 14.38 -8.30
C ASP A 340 -2.83 14.14 -7.09
N ILE A 341 -3.39 13.64 -6.00
CA ILE A 341 -2.61 13.26 -4.81
C ILE A 341 -1.66 12.12 -5.15
N GLN A 342 -2.06 11.13 -5.94
CA GLN A 342 -1.11 10.11 -6.39
C GLN A 342 0.06 10.69 -7.19
N LYS A 343 -0.17 11.74 -8.01
CA LYS A 343 0.92 12.46 -8.71
C LYS A 343 1.84 13.18 -7.72
N PHE A 344 1.26 13.84 -6.71
CA PHE A 344 1.99 14.49 -5.63
C PHE A 344 2.86 13.48 -4.87
N LEU A 345 2.28 12.36 -4.43
CA LEU A 345 2.98 11.31 -3.68
C LEU A 345 4.13 10.72 -4.50
N ARG A 346 3.92 10.46 -5.80
CA ARG A 346 5.00 9.99 -6.69
C ARG A 346 6.17 10.97 -6.74
N LYS A 347 5.91 12.27 -6.90
CA LYS A 347 6.97 13.29 -6.90
C LYS A 347 7.66 13.40 -5.54
N LEU A 348 6.90 13.42 -4.45
CA LEU A 348 7.44 13.50 -3.10
C LEU A 348 8.33 12.29 -2.77
N ASN A 349 7.88 11.09 -3.12
CA ASN A 349 8.64 9.86 -2.91
C ASN A 349 9.92 9.85 -3.74
N ALA A 350 9.86 10.32 -5.00
CA ALA A 350 11.04 10.46 -5.83
C ALA A 350 12.05 11.48 -5.28
N GLN A 351 11.58 12.56 -4.64
CA GLN A 351 12.44 13.59 -4.04
C GLN A 351 13.09 13.14 -2.72
N THR A 352 12.41 12.29 -1.95
CA THR A 352 12.79 11.98 -0.56
C THR A 352 13.34 10.57 -0.36
N GLY A 353 13.08 9.65 -1.29
CA GLY A 353 13.40 8.23 -1.14
C GLY A 353 12.53 7.49 -0.12
N LYS A 354 11.47 8.12 0.38
CA LYS A 354 10.49 7.53 1.31
C LYS A 354 9.24 7.07 0.56
N ILE A 355 8.37 6.31 1.24
CA ILE A 355 7.10 5.80 0.69
C ILE A 355 5.93 6.53 1.35
N TYR A 356 5.81 7.82 1.10
CA TYR A 356 4.60 8.54 1.50
C TYR A 356 3.39 8.02 0.72
N ARG A 357 2.27 7.94 1.42
CA ARG A 357 0.97 7.47 0.90
C ARG A 357 -0.18 8.24 1.54
N LEU A 358 -1.40 7.99 1.09
CA LEU A 358 -2.59 8.32 1.87
C LEU A 358 -2.72 7.35 3.05
N PRO A 359 -3.27 7.79 4.20
CA PRO A 359 -3.66 6.86 5.25
C PRO A 359 -4.75 5.92 4.73
N THR A 360 -4.81 4.70 5.28
CA THR A 360 -6.04 3.91 5.13
C THR A 360 -7.16 4.54 5.93
N GLU A 361 -8.40 4.21 5.59
CA GLU A 361 -9.58 4.67 6.32
C GLU A 361 -9.49 4.28 7.81
N ALA A 362 -9.00 3.06 8.08
CA ALA A 362 -8.80 2.55 9.42
C ALA A 362 -7.68 3.28 10.18
N GLU A 363 -6.54 3.55 9.53
CA GLU A 363 -5.46 4.35 10.13
C GLU A 363 -5.92 5.76 10.46
N TRP A 364 -6.68 6.38 9.54
CA TRP A 364 -7.25 7.71 9.75
C TRP A 364 -8.17 7.73 10.96
N GLU A 365 -9.12 6.81 11.06
CA GLU A 365 -10.08 6.79 12.18
C GLU A 365 -9.40 6.46 13.51
N TYR A 366 -8.47 5.50 13.51
CA TYR A 366 -7.69 5.17 14.71
C TYR A 366 -6.90 6.37 15.21
N ALA A 367 -6.22 7.06 14.29
CA ALA A 367 -5.47 8.27 14.59
C ALA A 367 -6.39 9.39 15.09
N ALA A 368 -7.55 9.61 14.45
CA ALA A 368 -8.53 10.63 14.83
C ALA A 368 -9.05 10.41 16.26
N ARG A 369 -9.34 9.16 16.61
CA ARG A 369 -9.80 8.75 17.94
C ARG A 369 -8.76 8.93 19.05
N GLY A 370 -7.49 9.18 18.71
CA GLY A 370 -6.39 9.28 19.68
C GLY A 370 -5.60 7.98 19.88
N GLY A 371 -5.81 6.97 19.03
CA GLY A 371 -5.11 5.69 19.07
C GLY A 371 -5.19 5.00 20.44
N ASN A 372 -4.07 4.46 20.92
CA ASN A 372 -3.97 3.88 22.27
C ASN A 372 -4.12 4.92 23.41
N GLN A 373 -4.12 6.21 23.10
CA GLN A 373 -4.34 7.29 24.07
C GLN A 373 -5.78 7.82 24.03
N SER A 374 -6.68 7.17 23.27
CA SER A 374 -8.06 7.62 23.10
C SER A 374 -8.76 7.84 24.44
N LYS A 375 -9.44 8.98 24.55
CA LYS A 375 -10.34 9.30 25.67
C LYS A 375 -11.81 9.06 25.34
N GLY A 376 -12.11 8.43 24.19
CA GLY A 376 -13.48 8.14 23.75
C GLY A 376 -14.28 9.40 23.44
N TYR A 377 -13.67 10.39 22.78
CA TYR A 377 -14.36 11.60 22.36
C TYR A 377 -15.11 11.41 21.04
N LYS A 378 -16.20 12.18 20.87
CA LYS A 378 -17.00 12.22 19.64
C LYS A 378 -16.22 12.83 18.47
N TYR A 379 -15.44 13.88 18.76
CA TYR A 379 -14.55 14.56 17.82
C TYR A 379 -13.09 14.33 18.22
N ALA A 380 -12.16 14.52 17.28
CA ALA A 380 -10.75 14.29 17.53
C ALA A 380 -10.22 15.26 18.61
N GLY A 381 -10.04 14.78 19.85
CA GLY A 381 -9.47 15.53 20.97
C GLY A 381 -10.44 16.26 21.91
N SER A 382 -11.74 16.28 21.62
CA SER A 382 -12.75 16.92 22.49
C SER A 382 -14.18 16.48 22.18
N ASN A 383 -15.08 16.59 23.15
CA ASN A 383 -16.53 16.59 22.91
C ASN A 383 -17.08 18.00 22.64
N SER A 384 -16.30 19.05 22.92
CA SER A 384 -16.60 20.42 22.47
C SER A 384 -16.08 20.58 21.05
N PHE A 385 -16.98 20.48 20.08
CA PHE A 385 -16.67 20.57 18.65
C PHE A 385 -15.91 21.86 18.29
N THR A 386 -16.34 23.00 18.87
CA THR A 386 -15.74 24.31 18.61
C THR A 386 -14.25 24.43 18.97
N ASP A 387 -13.76 23.60 19.90
CA ASP A 387 -12.36 23.59 20.35
C ASP A 387 -11.42 22.99 19.30
N VAL A 388 -11.94 22.02 18.53
CA VAL A 388 -11.12 21.15 17.67
C VAL A 388 -11.34 21.39 16.18
N ALA A 389 -12.41 22.11 15.80
CA ALA A 389 -12.83 22.21 14.41
C ALA A 389 -12.98 23.64 13.87
N TRP A 390 -12.60 23.78 12.60
CA TRP A 390 -13.09 24.81 11.70
C TRP A 390 -14.28 24.26 10.90
N PHE A 391 -15.43 24.90 11.01
CA PHE A 391 -16.71 24.42 10.48
C PHE A 391 -17.61 25.61 10.10
N GLU A 392 -18.81 25.38 9.57
CA GLU A 392 -19.66 26.42 8.95
C GLU A 392 -19.75 27.72 9.79
N ASP A 393 -20.09 27.62 11.08
CA ASP A 393 -20.32 28.80 11.93
C ASP A 393 -19.06 29.60 12.28
N ASN A 394 -17.88 28.98 12.29
CA ASN A 394 -16.66 29.62 12.79
C ASN A 394 -15.56 29.77 11.72
N SER A 395 -15.71 29.16 10.55
CA SER A 395 -14.70 29.21 9.49
C SER A 395 -14.75 30.51 8.68
N GLY A 396 -15.89 31.19 8.66
CA GLY A 396 -16.10 32.31 7.74
C GLY A 396 -16.06 31.87 6.27
N ASN A 397 -16.57 30.67 5.98
CA ASN A 397 -16.69 30.07 4.65
C ASN A 397 -15.36 29.87 3.90
N LYS A 398 -14.31 29.45 4.61
CA LYS A 398 -13.00 29.13 4.03
C LYS A 398 -12.16 28.21 4.92
N PRO A 399 -11.16 27.49 4.37
CA PRO A 399 -10.18 26.78 5.17
C PRO A 399 -9.29 27.75 5.95
N HIS A 400 -8.71 27.26 7.05
CA HIS A 400 -7.83 28.02 7.95
C HIS A 400 -6.43 27.42 7.99
N PRO A 401 -5.43 28.19 8.47
CA PRO A 401 -4.10 27.66 8.71
C PRO A 401 -4.15 26.43 9.62
N VAL A 402 -3.45 25.38 9.23
CA VAL A 402 -3.39 24.12 9.97
C VAL A 402 -2.86 24.33 11.39
N GLY A 403 -3.32 23.52 12.33
CA GLY A 403 -2.81 23.52 13.70
C GLY A 403 -3.28 24.68 14.58
N THR A 404 -4.32 25.41 14.16
CA THR A 404 -4.86 26.57 14.88
C THR A 404 -6.02 26.21 15.84
N LYS A 405 -6.50 24.97 15.79
CA LYS A 405 -7.43 24.37 16.75
C LYS A 405 -6.70 23.43 17.72
N LYS A 406 -7.42 22.90 18.70
CA LYS A 406 -6.83 21.96 19.67
C LYS A 406 -6.54 20.61 19.02
N ALA A 407 -5.36 20.06 19.31
CA ALA A 407 -4.97 18.72 18.88
C ALA A 407 -5.69 17.61 19.65
N ASN A 408 -5.74 16.42 19.07
CA ASN A 408 -6.12 15.20 19.78
C ASN A 408 -5.00 14.65 20.68
N GLU A 409 -5.24 13.51 21.31
CA GLU A 409 -4.33 12.88 22.29
C GLU A 409 -2.99 12.45 21.70
N LEU A 410 -2.91 12.31 20.37
CA LEU A 410 -1.67 12.00 19.66
C LEU A 410 -0.94 13.27 19.19
N GLY A 411 -1.50 14.46 19.42
CA GLY A 411 -0.97 15.71 18.91
C GLY A 411 -1.27 15.94 17.43
N LEU A 412 -2.29 15.27 16.88
CA LEU A 412 -2.78 15.48 15.52
C LEU A 412 -3.85 16.57 15.52
N TYR A 413 -3.82 17.44 14.52
CA TYR A 413 -4.69 18.60 14.40
C TYR A 413 -5.62 18.44 13.20
N ASP A 414 -6.74 19.14 13.26
CA ASP A 414 -7.69 19.31 12.14
C ASP A 414 -8.29 17.98 11.64
N MET A 415 -8.30 16.94 12.49
CA MET A 415 -8.93 15.64 12.20
C MET A 415 -10.48 15.69 12.35
N SER A 416 -11.03 16.86 12.67
CA SER A 416 -12.47 17.17 12.74
C SER A 416 -12.66 18.60 12.22
N GLY A 417 -13.11 18.79 10.98
CA GLY A 417 -13.27 20.09 10.32
C GLY A 417 -12.12 20.46 9.38
N ASN A 418 -11.99 21.75 9.06
CA ASN A 418 -11.07 22.31 8.08
C ASN A 418 -11.27 21.76 6.66
N VAL A 419 -10.60 20.70 6.21
CA VAL A 419 -10.95 20.04 4.94
C VAL A 419 -11.20 18.55 5.13
N TRP A 420 -12.04 17.98 4.26
CA TRP A 420 -12.12 16.53 4.14
C TRP A 420 -10.76 15.99 3.72
N GLU A 421 -10.44 14.78 4.14
CA GLU A 421 -9.16 14.16 3.84
C GLU A 421 -9.35 12.85 3.08
N TRP A 422 -8.83 12.78 1.86
CA TRP A 422 -8.79 11.54 1.08
C TRP A 422 -8.07 10.42 1.83
N CYS A 423 -8.64 9.21 1.79
CA CYS A 423 -8.00 7.97 2.22
C CYS A 423 -7.63 7.10 1.01
N GLN A 424 -6.79 6.09 1.23
CA GLN A 424 -6.36 5.16 0.20
C GLN A 424 -7.51 4.25 -0.29
N ASP A 425 -8.47 3.95 0.58
CA ASP A 425 -9.45 2.88 0.44
C ASP A 425 -10.47 3.14 -0.67
N TRP A 426 -10.86 2.06 -1.35
CA TRP A 426 -12.13 2.03 -2.07
C TRP A 426 -13.27 1.95 -1.06
N TYR A 427 -14.30 2.76 -1.25
CA TYR A 427 -15.49 2.79 -0.42
C TYR A 427 -16.30 1.49 -0.59
N SER A 428 -16.59 0.86 0.54
CA SER A 428 -17.44 -0.31 0.67
C SER A 428 -18.07 -0.37 2.05
N ASP A 429 -19.12 -1.18 2.19
CA ASP A 429 -19.74 -1.46 3.48
C ASP A 429 -18.77 -2.13 4.45
N TYR A 430 -18.96 -1.88 5.74
CA TYR A 430 -18.19 -2.56 6.78
C TYR A 430 -18.60 -4.01 6.94
N SER A 431 -17.60 -4.87 7.11
CA SER A 431 -17.81 -6.25 7.55
C SER A 431 -17.73 -6.33 9.08
N SER A 432 -18.54 -7.19 9.71
CA SER A 432 -18.43 -7.47 11.16
C SER A 432 -17.14 -8.18 11.58
N ASN A 433 -16.34 -8.66 10.62
CA ASN A 433 -15.14 -9.44 10.88
C ASN A 433 -14.02 -8.59 11.47
N THR A 434 -13.18 -9.22 12.29
CA THR A 434 -11.93 -8.59 12.73
C THR A 434 -10.98 -8.44 11.55
N GLN A 435 -10.34 -7.28 11.43
CA GLN A 435 -9.40 -6.96 10.36
C GLN A 435 -8.04 -6.57 10.93
N THR A 436 -6.96 -6.90 10.20
CA THR A 436 -5.58 -6.51 10.54
C THR A 436 -5.02 -5.70 9.38
N ASN A 437 -4.58 -4.47 9.64
CA ASN A 437 -4.07 -3.52 8.65
C ASN A 437 -4.95 -3.43 7.38
N PRO A 438 -6.28 -3.21 7.50
CA PRO A 438 -7.16 -3.18 6.34
C PRO A 438 -6.78 -2.03 5.38
N THR A 439 -6.85 -2.33 4.09
CA THR A 439 -6.57 -1.40 2.98
C THR A 439 -7.82 -1.11 2.13
N GLY A 440 -9.00 -1.45 2.67
CA GLY A 440 -10.30 -1.28 2.03
C GLY A 440 -10.61 -2.39 1.03
N ALA A 441 -11.68 -2.20 0.24
CA ALA A 441 -12.03 -3.14 -0.82
C ALA A 441 -10.95 -3.18 -1.91
N GLY A 442 -10.75 -4.34 -2.54
CA GLY A 442 -9.75 -4.49 -3.61
C GLY A 442 -10.08 -3.74 -4.92
N SER A 443 -11.31 -3.24 -5.06
CA SER A 443 -11.81 -2.44 -6.19
C SER A 443 -13.09 -1.72 -5.78
N GLY A 444 -13.41 -0.60 -6.43
CA GLY A 444 -14.66 0.12 -6.21
C GLY A 444 -14.84 1.27 -7.20
N SER A 445 -15.97 1.96 -7.10
CA SER A 445 -16.29 3.14 -7.92
C SER A 445 -15.95 4.46 -7.24
N TYR A 446 -15.78 4.43 -5.91
CA TYR A 446 -15.62 5.62 -5.09
C TYR A 446 -14.50 5.41 -4.06
N ARG A 447 -13.74 6.47 -3.78
CA ARG A 447 -12.70 6.53 -2.75
C ARG A 447 -13.28 7.15 -1.48
N VAL A 448 -12.77 6.72 -0.34
CA VAL A 448 -13.19 7.25 0.96
C VAL A 448 -12.50 8.59 1.26
N TYR A 449 -13.21 9.50 1.91
CA TYR A 449 -12.61 10.64 2.61
C TYR A 449 -13.28 10.86 3.97
N ARG A 450 -12.54 11.45 4.92
CA ARG A 450 -12.88 11.53 6.35
C ARG A 450 -12.60 12.92 6.95
N GLY A 451 -13.20 13.23 8.11
CA GLY A 451 -12.84 14.42 8.91
C GLY A 451 -13.81 15.60 8.92
N GLY A 452 -14.72 15.72 7.98
CA GLY A 452 -15.56 16.92 7.85
C GLY A 452 -14.84 18.04 7.11
N ASN A 453 -15.41 19.24 7.08
CA ASN A 453 -14.74 20.41 6.49
C ASN A 453 -15.31 21.73 7.03
N TRP A 454 -14.72 22.85 6.60
CA TRP A 454 -15.03 24.21 6.99
C TRP A 454 -16.46 24.69 6.65
N PHE A 455 -17.19 23.98 5.80
CA PHE A 455 -18.53 24.34 5.31
C PHE A 455 -19.65 23.45 5.89
N LEU A 456 -19.32 22.39 6.62
CA LEU A 456 -20.31 21.48 7.19
C LEU A 456 -20.42 21.67 8.71
N ASP A 457 -21.54 21.25 9.26
CA ASP A 457 -21.82 21.23 10.70
C ASP A 457 -21.16 20.04 11.44
N GLU A 458 -21.38 19.96 12.76
CA GLU A 458 -20.75 18.96 13.63
C GLU A 458 -21.00 17.51 13.20
N TRP A 459 -22.19 17.23 12.64
CA TRP A 459 -22.62 15.87 12.33
C TRP A 459 -21.71 15.18 11.32
N ALA A 460 -21.06 15.95 10.43
CA ALA A 460 -20.14 15.46 9.41
C ALA A 460 -18.68 15.39 9.90
N CYS A 461 -18.35 15.96 11.06
CA CYS A 461 -16.98 16.05 11.56
C CYS A 461 -16.64 15.00 12.63
N ARG A 462 -17.58 14.07 12.88
CA ARG A 462 -17.43 12.94 13.79
C ARG A 462 -16.32 11.99 13.29
N VAL A 463 -15.57 11.40 14.22
CA VAL A 463 -14.44 10.53 13.85
C VAL A 463 -14.85 9.26 13.11
N SER A 464 -16.08 8.77 13.29
CA SER A 464 -16.60 7.62 12.54
C SER A 464 -17.29 7.98 11.23
N TYR A 465 -17.61 9.25 10.99
CA TYR A 465 -18.37 9.61 9.80
C TYR A 465 -17.56 9.35 8.53
N ARG A 466 -18.22 8.75 7.55
CA ARG A 466 -17.63 8.33 6.28
C ARG A 466 -18.29 9.10 5.16
N ASN A 467 -17.50 9.40 4.14
CA ASN A 467 -18.04 9.91 2.90
C ASN A 467 -17.15 9.46 1.74
N TYR A 468 -17.62 9.63 0.52
CA TYR A 468 -16.98 9.09 -0.66
C TYR A 468 -17.25 9.92 -1.89
N SER A 469 -16.38 9.79 -2.90
CA SER A 469 -16.60 10.34 -4.24
C SER A 469 -15.69 9.62 -5.23
N THR A 470 -15.85 9.92 -6.51
CA THR A 470 -15.03 9.32 -7.58
C THR A 470 -13.58 9.79 -7.46
N SER A 471 -12.62 8.98 -7.94
CA SER A 471 -11.19 9.27 -7.81
C SER A 471 -10.75 10.59 -8.47
N GLY A 472 -11.48 11.06 -9.48
CA GLY A 472 -11.24 12.33 -10.19
C GLY A 472 -11.97 13.55 -9.60
N ALA A 473 -12.80 13.35 -8.57
CA ALA A 473 -13.52 14.45 -7.94
C ALA A 473 -12.56 15.40 -7.21
N HIS A 474 -12.79 16.70 -7.35
CA HIS A 474 -12.00 17.75 -6.71
C HIS A 474 -12.95 18.82 -6.18
N TYR A 475 -13.06 18.93 -4.86
CA TYR A 475 -13.95 19.88 -4.21
C TYR A 475 -13.17 20.92 -3.43
N LYS A 476 -13.75 22.13 -3.30
CA LYS A 476 -13.15 23.29 -2.62
C LYS A 476 -12.87 23.13 -1.11
N TYR A 477 -13.20 21.96 -0.59
CA TYR A 477 -13.21 21.59 0.82
C TYR A 477 -12.59 20.20 1.05
N LEU A 478 -11.93 19.64 0.03
CA LEU A 478 -11.37 18.29 0.06
C LEU A 478 -9.88 18.36 -0.26
N GLY A 479 -9.07 17.94 0.71
CA GLY A 479 -7.62 17.83 0.68
C GLY A 479 -7.18 16.45 1.15
N PHE A 480 -6.06 16.37 1.85
CA PHE A 480 -5.49 15.12 2.34
C PHE A 480 -4.40 15.35 3.38
N ARG A 481 -4.05 14.27 4.10
CA ARG A 481 -2.81 14.18 4.86
C ARG A 481 -1.96 12.99 4.43
N LEU A 482 -0.69 13.01 4.83
CA LEU A 482 0.27 11.96 4.52
C LEU A 482 0.27 10.85 5.56
N ALA A 483 0.64 9.65 5.14
CA ALA A 483 1.04 8.55 5.99
C ALA A 483 2.36 7.93 5.47
N LEU A 484 3.06 7.21 6.35
CA LEU A 484 4.30 6.48 6.05
C LEU A 484 4.30 5.15 6.79
#